data_AF-E3NMN6-F1
#
_entry.id   AF-E3NMN6-F1
#
_cell.length_a   1.000
_cell.length_b   1.000
_cell.length_c   1.000
_cell.angle_alpha   90.00
_cell.angle_beta   90.00
_cell.angle_gamma   90.00
#
_symmetry.space_group_name_H-M   'P 1'
#
loop_
_entity.id
_entity.type
_entity.pdbx_description
1 polymer ?
#
loop_
_entity_poly.entity_id
_entity_poly.type
_entity_poly.pdbx_seq_one_letter_code
_entity_poly.pdbx_strand_id
1 'polypeptide(L)'
;MGISYDSSDRDLSFRIALEYFDDLRLLFNAKCSGLEAWQIVSYAISLCLFIAWFKRMIRSNEPPLVQIRKSVFSLLRSLPWVRRKLEADLAKAQVEIEEEVHQYDHMREFYKFLPERCMDSEEILADGRRYAMMGERRHVQHYDPQTRDEDMKLSAKLFDLFSHSDPHRSDAFPGVRKMEAEILKMTCAMFHGGKDACGVVAGGGTEALMLACLAYRNRSRARGEWRAEIVAPSTAHPALDKAAAFFDMTIKRIQVDGDDRANVGAMKRAIGPRTCMVRRNKGHKGKKWDFRAKIDEKFDSQDKNVVFLMQKVLFSALKH
;
A
#
# COMPACT_ATOMS: atom_id res chain seq x y z
N MET A 1 32.61 31.96 -17.11
CA MET A 1 33.15 31.01 -18.12
C MET A 1 31.98 30.20 -18.66
N GLY A 2 31.33 30.72 -19.70
CA GLY A 2 30.28 29.99 -20.42
C GLY A 2 30.94 29.16 -21.51
N ILE A 3 30.82 27.84 -21.42
CA ILE A 3 31.27 26.93 -22.47
C ILE A 3 30.24 27.03 -23.59
N SER A 4 30.57 27.79 -24.65
CA SER A 4 29.82 27.79 -25.90
C SER A 4 30.05 26.45 -26.60
N TYR A 5 29.15 25.49 -26.38
CA TYR A 5 29.11 24.25 -27.16
C TYR A 5 28.69 24.59 -28.59
N ASP A 6 29.66 24.55 -29.50
CA ASP A 6 29.54 24.86 -30.91
C ASP A 6 28.52 23.92 -31.59
N SER A 7 27.66 24.47 -32.44
CA SER A 7 26.67 23.69 -33.20
C SER A 7 27.34 22.74 -34.21
N SER A 8 28.57 23.06 -34.64
CA SER A 8 29.39 22.26 -35.56
C SER A 8 29.70 20.85 -35.03
N ASP A 9 30.05 20.71 -33.75
CA ASP A 9 30.41 19.41 -33.16
C ASP A 9 29.20 18.47 -32.99
N ARG A 10 28.00 19.04 -32.79
CA ARG A 10 26.76 18.25 -32.77
C ARG A 10 26.45 17.69 -34.15
N ASP A 11 26.57 18.50 -35.20
CA ASP A 11 26.32 18.04 -36.58
C ASP A 11 27.33 16.98 -37.04
N LEU A 12 28.60 17.10 -36.65
CA LEU A 12 29.61 16.07 -36.93
C LEU A 12 29.32 14.76 -36.18
N SER A 13 28.95 14.85 -34.91
CA SER A 13 28.56 13.69 -34.09
C SER A 13 27.31 12.99 -34.66
N PHE A 14 26.33 13.76 -35.12
CA PHE A 14 25.13 13.23 -35.77
C PHE A 14 25.43 12.57 -37.12
N ARG A 15 26.33 13.14 -37.93
CA ARG A 15 26.76 12.56 -39.20
C ARG A 15 27.51 11.25 -39.03
N ILE A 16 28.45 11.19 -38.09
CA ILE A 16 29.16 9.95 -37.73
C ILE A 16 28.16 8.90 -37.24
N ALA A 17 27.21 9.29 -36.39
CA ALA A 17 26.17 8.37 -35.92
C ALA A 17 25.29 7.84 -37.06
N LEU A 18 24.98 8.67 -38.06
CA LEU A 18 24.22 8.27 -39.26
C LEU A 18 25.01 7.31 -40.15
N GLU A 19 26.29 7.58 -40.41
CA GLU A 19 27.16 6.65 -41.17
C GLU A 19 27.26 5.28 -40.48
N TYR A 20 27.48 5.26 -39.16
CA TYR A 20 27.46 4.01 -38.40
C TYR A 20 26.10 3.29 -38.48
N PHE A 21 25.00 4.03 -38.54
CA PHE A 21 23.67 3.46 -38.65
C PHE A 21 23.43 2.85 -40.04
N ASP A 22 23.91 3.51 -41.10
CA ASP A 22 23.84 3.01 -42.47
C ASP A 22 24.75 1.78 -42.68
N ASP A 23 25.96 1.78 -42.12
CA ASP A 23 26.85 0.60 -42.14
C ASP A 23 26.23 -0.59 -41.39
N LEU A 24 25.61 -0.34 -40.23
CA LEU A 24 24.87 -1.36 -39.49
C LEU A 24 23.68 -1.90 -40.29
N ARG A 25 22.95 -1.03 -41.00
CA ARG A 25 21.82 -1.41 -41.86
C ARG A 25 22.29 -2.28 -43.02
N LEU A 26 23.40 -1.92 -43.67
CA LEU A 26 23.98 -2.69 -44.78
C LEU A 26 24.47 -4.05 -44.31
N LEU A 27 25.16 -4.13 -43.16
CA LEU A 27 25.61 -5.39 -42.56
C LEU A 27 24.44 -6.29 -42.14
N PHE A 28 23.37 -5.72 -41.57
CA PHE A 28 22.18 -6.46 -41.18
C PHE A 28 21.45 -7.01 -42.42
N ASN A 29 21.27 -6.19 -43.45
CA ASN A 29 20.67 -6.62 -44.72
C ASN A 29 21.52 -7.68 -45.43
N ALA A 30 22.85 -7.57 -45.40
CA ALA A 30 23.75 -8.57 -45.96
C ALA A 30 23.61 -9.92 -45.23
N LYS A 31 23.50 -9.91 -43.90
CA LYS A 31 23.26 -11.14 -43.11
C LYS A 31 21.85 -11.71 -43.26
N CYS A 32 20.85 -10.87 -43.55
CA CYS A 32 19.47 -11.30 -43.78
C CYS A 32 19.15 -11.62 -45.25
N SER A 33 20.10 -11.48 -46.16
CA SER A 33 19.93 -11.68 -47.61
C SER A 33 19.51 -13.10 -48.01
N GLY A 34 19.84 -14.11 -47.19
CA GLY A 34 19.46 -15.51 -47.40
C GLY A 34 18.18 -15.96 -46.67
N LEU A 35 17.48 -15.06 -45.98
CA LEU A 35 16.28 -15.38 -45.20
C LEU A 35 15.02 -14.94 -45.94
N GLU A 36 13.98 -15.77 -45.91
CA GLU A 36 12.68 -15.42 -46.48
C GLU A 36 11.99 -14.34 -45.62
N ALA A 37 11.14 -13.51 -46.24
CA ALA A 37 10.51 -12.37 -45.57
C ALA A 37 9.75 -12.75 -44.28
N TRP A 38 9.12 -13.92 -44.23
CA TRP A 38 8.40 -14.39 -43.03
C TRP A 38 9.35 -14.77 -41.88
N GLN A 39 10.56 -15.25 -42.18
CA GLN A 39 11.56 -15.58 -41.16
C GLN A 39 12.05 -14.30 -40.47
N ILE A 40 12.29 -13.24 -41.25
CA ILE A 40 12.66 -11.93 -40.72
C ILE A 40 11.56 -11.38 -39.80
N VAL A 41 10.29 -11.47 -40.23
CA VAL A 41 9.14 -11.05 -39.42
C VAL A 41 9.04 -11.88 -38.12
N SER A 42 9.21 -13.20 -38.19
CA SER A 42 9.13 -14.06 -36.98
C SER A 42 10.28 -13.82 -36.01
N TYR A 43 11.51 -13.56 -36.48
CA TYR A 43 12.63 -13.17 -35.64
C TYR A 43 12.43 -11.77 -35.03
N ALA A 44 11.91 -10.81 -35.79
CA ALA A 44 11.61 -9.48 -35.26
C ALA A 44 10.53 -9.53 -34.17
N ILE A 45 9.45 -10.29 -34.38
CA ILE A 45 8.41 -10.52 -33.37
C ILE A 45 9.00 -11.21 -32.14
N SER A 46 9.81 -12.25 -32.34
CA SER A 46 10.45 -12.99 -31.24
C SER A 46 11.41 -12.10 -30.43
N LEU A 47 12.19 -11.25 -31.09
CA LEU A 47 13.08 -10.29 -30.45
C LEU A 47 12.31 -9.21 -29.69
N CYS A 48 11.23 -8.68 -30.27
CA CYS A 48 10.35 -7.73 -29.59
C CYS A 48 9.69 -8.35 -28.35
N LEU A 49 9.19 -9.58 -28.46
CA LEU A 49 8.65 -10.33 -27.32
C LEU A 49 9.72 -10.63 -26.27
N PHE A 50 10.95 -10.97 -26.69
CA PHE A 50 12.08 -11.20 -25.80
C PHE A 50 12.49 -9.93 -25.06
N ILE A 51 12.60 -8.78 -25.75
CA ILE A 51 12.90 -7.48 -25.13
C ILE A 51 11.78 -7.07 -24.18
N ALA A 52 10.52 -7.27 -24.56
CA ALA A 52 9.37 -7.00 -23.68
C ALA A 52 9.39 -7.89 -22.43
N TRP A 53 9.66 -9.18 -22.61
CA TRP A 53 9.81 -10.15 -21.52
C TRP A 53 11.00 -9.81 -20.61
N PHE A 54 12.13 -9.43 -21.19
CA PHE A 54 13.35 -9.06 -20.47
C PHE A 54 13.17 -7.76 -19.69
N LYS A 55 12.52 -6.75 -20.30
CA LYS A 55 12.12 -5.52 -19.60
C LYS A 55 11.15 -5.82 -18.47
N ARG A 56 10.18 -6.72 -18.67
CA ARG A 56 9.24 -7.16 -17.62
C ARG A 56 9.95 -7.87 -16.47
N MET A 57 10.91 -8.73 -16.76
CA MET A 57 11.78 -9.40 -15.78
C MET A 57 12.58 -8.40 -14.95
N ILE A 58 13.26 -7.45 -15.61
CA ILE A 58 14.12 -6.45 -14.95
C ILE A 58 13.30 -5.45 -14.12
N ARG A 59 12.11 -5.08 -14.58
CA ARG A 59 11.28 -4.05 -13.94
C ARG A 59 10.42 -4.61 -12.81
N SER A 60 10.22 -5.93 -12.75
CA SER A 60 9.50 -6.58 -11.67
C SER A 60 10.36 -6.67 -10.40
N ASN A 61 9.74 -6.35 -9.26
CA ASN A 61 10.37 -6.42 -7.94
C ASN A 61 10.45 -7.84 -7.35
N GLU A 62 9.94 -8.85 -8.07
CA GLU A 62 9.92 -10.24 -7.63
C GLU A 62 11.13 -11.05 -8.13
N PRO A 63 11.69 -11.96 -7.31
CA PRO A 63 12.78 -12.82 -7.73
C PRO A 63 12.36 -13.70 -8.93
N PRO A 64 13.29 -14.00 -9.87
CA PRO A 64 12.97 -14.69 -11.12
C PRO A 64 12.33 -16.06 -10.92
N LEU A 65 12.69 -16.79 -9.85
CA LEU A 65 12.07 -18.07 -9.49
C LEU A 65 10.58 -17.96 -9.19
N VAL A 66 10.14 -16.88 -8.53
CA VAL A 66 8.73 -16.65 -8.22
C VAL A 66 7.96 -16.34 -9.51
N GLN A 67 8.57 -15.59 -10.43
CA GLN A 67 7.96 -15.29 -11.73
C GLN A 67 7.77 -16.56 -12.57
N ILE A 68 8.81 -17.41 -12.65
CA ILE A 68 8.73 -18.71 -13.33
C ILE A 68 7.64 -19.58 -12.70
N ARG A 69 7.61 -19.66 -11.36
CA ARG A 69 6.58 -20.42 -10.64
C ARG A 69 5.18 -19.88 -10.93
N LYS A 70 4.99 -18.56 -11.01
CA LYS A 70 3.71 -17.95 -11.40
C LYS A 70 3.31 -18.28 -12.82
N SER A 71 4.26 -18.25 -13.76
CA SER A 71 4.01 -18.65 -15.16
C SER A 71 3.64 -20.13 -15.27
N VAL A 72 4.37 -21.01 -14.60
CA VAL A 72 4.07 -22.45 -14.53
C VAL A 72 2.71 -22.68 -13.88
N PHE A 73 2.42 -21.99 -12.77
CA PHE A 73 1.12 -22.09 -12.10
C PHE A 73 -0.03 -21.60 -12.99
N SER A 74 0.17 -20.50 -13.72
CA SER A 74 -0.80 -20.00 -14.70
C SER A 74 -1.05 -21.00 -15.82
N LEU A 75 0.01 -21.67 -16.30
CA LEU A 75 -0.09 -22.71 -17.30
C LEU A 75 -0.86 -23.92 -16.75
N LEU A 76 -0.52 -24.41 -15.56
CA LEU A 76 -1.24 -25.50 -14.88
C LEU A 76 -2.71 -25.15 -14.65
N ARG A 77 -3.03 -23.89 -14.33
CA ARG A 77 -4.40 -23.41 -14.16
C ARG A 77 -5.22 -23.42 -15.46
N SER A 78 -4.56 -23.35 -16.63
CA SER A 78 -5.23 -23.42 -17.92
C SER A 78 -5.69 -24.83 -18.31
N LEU A 79 -5.23 -25.87 -17.60
CA LEU A 79 -5.64 -27.25 -17.83
C LEU A 79 -7.12 -27.45 -17.46
N PRO A 80 -7.93 -28.10 -18.32
CA PRO A 80 -9.38 -28.19 -18.14
C PRO A 80 -9.81 -28.77 -16.79
N TRP A 81 -9.10 -29.77 -16.26
CA TRP A 81 -9.45 -30.40 -14.98
C TRP A 81 -9.12 -29.51 -13.78
N VAL A 82 -8.02 -28.74 -13.82
CA VAL A 82 -7.66 -27.80 -12.76
C VAL A 82 -8.64 -26.64 -12.75
N ARG A 83 -8.99 -26.13 -13.94
CA ARG A 83 -9.97 -25.06 -14.10
C ARG A 83 -11.33 -25.45 -13.53
N ARG A 84 -11.84 -26.64 -13.87
CA ARG A 84 -13.12 -27.14 -13.33
C ARG A 84 -13.12 -27.24 -11.80
N LYS A 85 -12.02 -27.74 -11.20
CA LYS A 85 -11.89 -27.82 -9.74
C LYS A 85 -11.83 -26.44 -9.10
N LEU A 86 -11.06 -25.52 -9.66
CA LEU A 86 -10.98 -24.14 -9.19
C LEU A 86 -12.32 -23.41 -9.31
N GLU A 87 -13.05 -23.60 -10.41
CA GLU A 87 -14.39 -23.05 -10.59
C GLU A 87 -15.37 -23.60 -9.55
N ALA A 88 -15.29 -24.89 -9.22
CA ALA A 88 -16.10 -25.48 -8.15
C ALA A 88 -15.75 -24.91 -6.76
N ASP A 89 -14.46 -24.76 -6.45
CA ASP A 89 -14.00 -24.16 -5.19
C ASP A 89 -14.43 -22.68 -5.08
N LEU A 90 -14.34 -21.93 -6.19
CA LEU A 90 -14.81 -20.53 -6.25
C LEU A 90 -16.33 -20.43 -6.10
N ALA A 91 -17.09 -21.32 -6.73
CA ALA A 91 -18.55 -21.35 -6.57
C ALA A 91 -18.94 -21.67 -5.13
N LYS A 92 -18.24 -22.61 -4.48
CA LYS A 92 -18.44 -22.91 -3.06
C LYS A 92 -18.12 -21.69 -2.18
N ALA A 93 -16.99 -21.04 -2.42
CA ALA A 93 -16.61 -19.82 -1.69
C ALA A 93 -17.60 -18.68 -1.92
N GLN A 94 -18.19 -18.56 -3.13
CA GLN A 94 -19.20 -17.56 -3.42
C GLN A 94 -20.47 -17.78 -2.58
N VAL A 95 -20.94 -19.02 -2.49
CA VAL A 95 -22.10 -19.37 -1.64
C VAL A 95 -21.80 -19.11 -0.17
N GLU A 96 -20.62 -19.51 0.31
CA GLU A 96 -20.20 -19.26 1.69
C GLU A 96 -20.15 -17.76 2.02
N ILE A 97 -19.56 -16.95 1.12
CA ILE A 97 -19.54 -15.48 1.27
C ILE A 97 -20.96 -14.91 1.22
N GLU A 98 -21.82 -15.40 0.34
CA GLU A 98 -23.21 -14.94 0.25
C GLU A 98 -23.98 -15.23 1.56
N GLU A 99 -23.80 -16.43 2.11
CA GLU A 99 -24.41 -16.80 3.40
C GLU A 99 -23.85 -15.98 4.57
N GLU A 100 -22.54 -15.76 4.62
CA GLU A 100 -21.90 -14.93 5.64
C GLU A 100 -22.36 -13.46 5.55
N VAL A 101 -22.43 -12.90 4.34
CA VAL A 101 -22.83 -11.50 4.12
C VAL A 101 -24.31 -11.29 4.47
N HIS A 102 -25.19 -12.25 4.14
CA HIS A 102 -26.62 -12.16 4.43
C HIS A 102 -27.02 -12.80 5.76
N GLN A 103 -26.07 -13.14 6.63
CA GLN A 103 -26.36 -13.80 7.92
C GLN A 103 -27.39 -13.02 8.76
N TYR A 104 -27.38 -11.69 8.67
CA TYR A 104 -28.27 -10.81 9.43
C TYR A 104 -29.31 -10.06 8.57
N ASP A 105 -29.32 -10.30 7.26
CA ASP A 105 -30.30 -9.74 6.34
C ASP A 105 -31.23 -10.86 5.84
N HIS A 106 -32.34 -11.03 6.55
CA HIS A 106 -33.34 -12.05 6.24
C HIS A 106 -34.20 -11.74 5.01
N MET A 107 -34.25 -10.48 4.58
CA MET A 107 -35.12 -10.04 3.50
C MET A 107 -34.38 -10.07 2.15
N ARG A 108 -33.05 -9.86 2.14
CA ARG A 108 -32.20 -9.89 0.94
C ARG A 108 -32.72 -9.02 -0.20
N GLU A 109 -33.46 -7.97 0.14
CA GLU A 109 -34.03 -7.01 -0.79
C GLU A 109 -33.07 -5.81 -0.93
N PHE A 110 -32.59 -5.60 -2.14
CA PHE A 110 -31.65 -4.52 -2.47
C PHE A 110 -32.26 -3.58 -3.50
N TYR A 111 -32.12 -2.28 -3.28
CA TYR A 111 -32.33 -1.29 -4.31
C TYR A 111 -31.29 -1.50 -5.42
N LYS A 112 -31.72 -2.03 -6.58
CA LYS A 112 -30.87 -2.24 -7.75
C LYS A 112 -30.85 -1.03 -8.70
N PHE A 113 -31.87 -0.20 -8.59
CA PHE A 113 -32.08 1.00 -9.40
C PHE A 113 -32.54 2.14 -8.48
N LEU A 114 -32.38 3.37 -8.96
CA LEU A 114 -32.93 4.53 -8.28
C LEU A 114 -34.47 4.44 -8.28
N PRO A 115 -35.16 4.73 -7.17
CA PRO A 115 -36.62 4.71 -7.11
C PRO A 115 -37.24 5.65 -8.15
N GLU A 116 -38.30 5.21 -8.82
CA GLU A 116 -39.01 6.01 -9.83
C GLU A 116 -39.74 7.21 -9.22
N ARG A 117 -40.14 7.10 -7.94
CA ARG A 117 -40.75 8.17 -7.15
C ARG A 117 -39.76 8.74 -6.16
N CYS A 118 -39.84 10.03 -5.90
CA CYS A 118 -39.14 10.63 -4.78
C CYS A 118 -39.66 10.01 -3.47
N MET A 119 -38.75 9.53 -2.64
CA MET A 119 -39.07 9.05 -1.29
C MET A 119 -39.15 10.22 -0.34
N ASP A 120 -40.07 10.13 0.62
CA ASP A 120 -40.14 11.12 1.70
C ASP A 120 -39.01 10.93 2.71
N SER A 121 -38.67 11.99 3.45
CA SER A 121 -37.63 11.95 4.47
C SER A 121 -37.91 10.90 5.55
N GLU A 122 -39.17 10.71 5.95
CA GLU A 122 -39.53 9.69 6.95
C GLU A 122 -39.41 8.26 6.41
N GLU A 123 -39.67 8.05 5.11
CA GLU A 123 -39.51 6.76 4.44
C GLU A 123 -38.02 6.37 4.40
N ILE A 124 -37.14 7.32 4.04
CA ILE A 124 -35.69 7.11 4.03
C ILE A 124 -35.15 6.83 5.43
N LEU A 125 -35.62 7.57 6.44
CA LEU A 125 -35.24 7.35 7.83
C LEU A 125 -35.74 6.02 8.37
N ALA A 126 -36.93 5.56 7.95
CA ALA A 126 -37.45 4.25 8.32
C ALA A 126 -36.57 3.12 7.78
N ASP A 127 -36.14 3.21 6.52
CA ASP A 127 -35.17 2.28 5.92
C ASP A 127 -33.82 2.33 6.66
N GLY A 128 -33.32 3.53 6.95
CA GLY A 128 -32.09 3.71 7.74
C GLY A 128 -32.16 3.07 9.13
N ARG A 129 -33.30 3.22 9.84
CA ARG A 129 -33.56 2.57 11.14
C ARG A 129 -33.57 1.05 11.00
N ARG A 130 -34.21 0.52 9.96
CA ARG A 130 -34.23 -0.91 9.65
C ARG A 130 -32.81 -1.44 9.44
N TYR A 131 -31.99 -0.78 8.62
CA TYR A 131 -30.59 -1.16 8.39
C TYR A 131 -29.75 -1.10 9.67
N ALA A 132 -29.94 -0.08 10.50
CA ALA A 132 -29.22 0.07 11.76
C ALA A 132 -29.51 -1.06 12.77
N MET A 133 -30.67 -1.72 12.68
CA MET A 133 -31.06 -2.85 13.54
C MET A 133 -30.53 -4.21 13.06
N MET A 134 -30.05 -4.32 11.82
CA MET A 134 -29.57 -5.60 11.25
C MET A 134 -28.24 -6.08 11.83
N GLY A 135 -27.49 -5.28 12.60
CA GLY A 135 -26.17 -5.67 13.07
C GLY A 135 -26.03 -5.71 14.59
N GLU A 136 -25.50 -6.82 15.13
CA GLU A 136 -24.91 -6.80 16.48
C GLU A 136 -23.51 -6.17 16.42
N ARG A 137 -23.29 -5.08 17.17
CA ARG A 137 -21.97 -4.43 17.28
C ARG A 137 -21.01 -5.27 18.15
N ARG A 138 -20.66 -6.49 17.74
CA ARG A 138 -19.83 -7.42 18.52
C ARG A 138 -18.41 -6.91 18.81
N HIS A 139 -17.83 -6.05 17.96
CA HIS A 139 -16.40 -5.69 18.02
C HIS A 139 -16.04 -4.21 17.90
N VAL A 140 -16.96 -3.30 18.22
CA VAL A 140 -16.73 -1.84 18.10
C VAL A 140 -16.71 -1.20 19.50
N GLN A 141 -15.85 -1.70 20.40
CA GLN A 141 -15.60 -1.08 21.70
C GLN A 141 -14.59 0.05 21.57
N HIS A 142 -15.04 1.11 20.91
CA HIS A 142 -14.28 2.35 20.79
C HIS A 142 -14.57 3.27 21.99
N TYR A 143 -15.77 3.25 22.53
CA TYR A 143 -16.11 4.09 23.68
C TYR A 143 -15.86 3.38 25.01
N ASP A 144 -15.59 4.16 26.07
CA ASP A 144 -15.67 3.65 27.43
C ASP A 144 -17.12 3.18 27.68
N PRO A 145 -17.34 1.95 28.18
CA PRO A 145 -18.67 1.47 28.51
C PRO A 145 -19.48 2.41 29.41
N GLN A 146 -18.83 3.22 30.25
CA GLN A 146 -19.49 4.14 31.18
C GLN A 146 -19.99 5.42 30.52
N THR A 147 -19.25 5.98 29.56
CA THR A 147 -19.57 7.27 28.91
C THR A 147 -20.10 7.15 27.49
N ARG A 148 -20.14 5.92 26.95
CA ARG A 148 -20.49 5.66 25.54
C ARG A 148 -21.68 6.44 25.01
N ASP A 149 -22.79 6.43 25.73
CA ASP A 149 -24.03 7.01 25.24
C ASP A 149 -23.96 8.55 25.22
N GLU A 150 -23.22 9.15 26.15
CA GLU A 150 -22.94 10.60 26.18
C GLU A 150 -21.99 10.99 25.06
N ASP A 151 -20.89 10.24 24.87
CA ASP A 151 -19.89 10.47 23.83
C ASP A 151 -20.50 10.34 22.43
N MET A 152 -21.37 9.35 22.23
CA MET A 152 -22.09 9.17 20.96
C MET A 152 -23.05 10.33 20.67
N LYS A 153 -23.79 10.81 21.68
CA LYS A 153 -24.67 11.98 21.54
C LYS A 153 -23.88 13.25 21.22
N LEU A 154 -22.75 13.45 21.88
CA LEU A 154 -21.85 14.57 21.61
C LEU A 154 -21.28 14.49 20.18
N SER A 155 -20.81 13.32 19.77
CA SER A 155 -20.25 13.10 18.44
C SER A 155 -21.28 13.34 17.33
N ALA A 156 -22.53 12.92 17.52
CA ALA A 156 -23.61 13.19 16.58
C ALA A 156 -23.90 14.69 16.43
N LYS A 157 -23.95 15.44 17.55
CA LYS A 157 -24.12 16.90 17.53
C LYS A 157 -22.95 17.61 16.85
N LEU A 158 -21.72 17.16 17.06
CA LEU A 158 -20.55 17.70 16.37
C LEU A 158 -20.59 17.40 14.87
N PHE A 159 -20.99 16.17 14.49
CA PHE A 159 -21.13 15.82 13.08
C PHE A 159 -22.18 16.68 12.39
N ASP A 160 -23.31 16.96 13.04
CA ASP A 160 -24.35 17.87 12.52
C ASP A 160 -23.77 19.26 12.19
N LEU A 161 -23.02 19.85 13.14
CA LEU A 161 -22.38 21.16 12.96
C LEU A 161 -21.38 21.22 11.79
N PHE A 162 -20.64 20.13 11.54
CA PHE A 162 -19.56 20.08 10.54
C PHE A 162 -19.90 19.21 9.31
N SER A 163 -21.16 18.79 9.15
CA SER A 163 -21.63 17.87 8.09
C SER A 163 -21.36 18.34 6.66
N HIS A 164 -21.29 19.66 6.47
CA HIS A 164 -21.08 20.34 5.19
C HIS A 164 -19.64 20.83 5.01
N SER A 165 -18.75 20.53 5.96
CA SER A 165 -17.37 21.01 5.94
C SER A 165 -16.48 20.20 5.00
N ASP A 166 -15.56 20.89 4.31
CA ASP A 166 -14.59 20.27 3.41
C ASP A 166 -13.16 20.76 3.75
N PRO A 167 -12.31 19.92 4.37
CA PRO A 167 -10.93 20.27 4.70
C PRO A 167 -10.06 20.69 3.50
N HIS A 168 -10.43 20.31 2.27
CA HIS A 168 -9.70 20.75 1.07
C HIS A 168 -9.78 22.27 0.88
N ARG A 169 -10.88 22.90 1.33
CA ARG A 169 -11.11 24.34 1.26
C ARG A 169 -10.83 25.02 2.59
N SER A 170 -9.55 25.04 2.95
CA SER A 170 -9.07 25.56 4.25
C SER A 170 -9.34 27.07 4.49
N ASP A 171 -9.59 27.81 3.42
CA ASP A 171 -10.03 29.21 3.41
C ASP A 171 -11.50 29.35 3.81
N ALA A 172 -12.37 28.47 3.30
CA ALA A 172 -13.80 28.47 3.59
C ALA A 172 -14.11 27.82 4.96
N PHE A 173 -13.30 26.85 5.40
CA PHE A 173 -13.50 26.11 6.65
C PHE A 173 -12.31 26.23 7.62
N PRO A 174 -11.98 27.44 8.11
CA PRO A 174 -10.83 27.65 8.99
C PRO A 174 -10.97 26.95 10.35
N GLY A 175 -12.20 26.70 10.80
CA GLY A 175 -12.50 25.97 12.03
C GLY A 175 -12.02 24.52 11.99
N VAL A 176 -12.29 23.81 10.89
CA VAL A 176 -11.84 22.42 10.71
C VAL A 176 -10.33 22.34 10.62
N ARG A 177 -9.70 23.23 9.85
CA ARG A 177 -8.24 23.36 9.78
C ARG A 177 -7.61 23.54 11.17
N LYS A 178 -8.22 24.37 12.03
CA LYS A 178 -7.77 24.58 13.41
C LYS A 178 -7.88 23.29 14.23
N MET A 179 -9.03 22.61 14.17
CA MET A 179 -9.25 21.35 14.89
C MET A 179 -8.23 20.28 14.48
N GLU A 180 -7.96 20.11 13.18
CA GLU A 180 -6.95 19.17 12.70
C GLU A 180 -5.54 19.48 13.26
N ALA A 181 -5.14 20.76 13.24
CA ALA A 181 -3.86 21.19 13.77
C ALA A 181 -3.73 20.92 15.29
N GLU A 182 -4.78 21.18 16.06
CA GLU A 182 -4.82 20.95 17.51
C GLU A 182 -4.76 19.46 17.86
N ILE A 183 -5.55 18.62 17.17
CA ILE A 183 -5.51 17.16 17.34
C ILE A 183 -4.12 16.60 17.06
N LEU A 184 -3.47 17.08 15.99
CA LEU A 184 -2.10 16.68 15.67
C LEU A 184 -1.12 17.07 16.78
N LYS A 185 -1.19 18.29 17.29
CA LYS A 185 -0.29 18.73 18.36
C LYS A 185 -0.52 18.01 19.69
N MET A 186 -1.78 17.79 20.09
CA MET A 186 -2.10 16.97 21.25
C MET A 186 -1.56 15.54 21.10
N THR A 187 -1.72 14.94 19.91
CA THR A 187 -1.20 13.59 19.62
C THR A 187 0.33 13.55 19.64
N CYS A 188 1.02 14.51 19.00
CA CYS A 188 2.47 14.61 19.04
C CYS A 188 3.00 14.78 20.47
N ALA A 189 2.33 15.58 21.29
CA ALA A 189 2.66 15.77 22.70
C ALA A 189 2.52 14.46 23.50
N MET A 190 1.41 13.73 23.30
CA MET A 190 1.16 12.43 23.93
C MET A 190 2.25 11.39 23.60
N PHE A 191 2.81 11.45 22.38
CA PHE A 191 3.91 10.58 21.95
C PHE A 191 5.31 11.15 22.23
N HIS A 192 5.42 12.26 22.97
CA HIS A 192 6.69 12.91 23.30
C HIS A 192 7.52 13.27 22.05
N GLY A 193 6.87 13.75 20.98
CA GLY A 193 7.50 14.02 19.70
C GLY A 193 8.46 15.22 19.68
N GLY A 194 8.39 16.13 20.66
CA GLY A 194 9.18 17.36 20.68
C GLY A 194 8.64 18.46 19.75
N LYS A 195 9.40 19.54 19.58
CA LYS A 195 8.97 20.73 18.83
C LYS A 195 8.89 20.49 17.32
N ASP A 196 9.80 19.67 16.80
CA ASP A 196 9.93 19.40 15.36
C ASP A 196 8.95 18.31 14.86
N ALA A 197 8.21 17.67 15.77
CA ALA A 197 7.21 16.69 15.38
C ALA A 197 6.02 17.34 14.66
N CYS A 198 5.66 16.73 13.53
CA CYS A 198 4.52 17.08 12.70
C CYS A 198 3.79 15.81 12.25
N GLY A 199 2.63 15.99 11.62
CA GLY A 199 1.81 14.90 11.12
C GLY A 199 0.68 15.40 10.23
N VAL A 200 -0.16 14.47 9.81
CA VAL A 200 -1.37 14.72 9.04
C VAL A 200 -2.49 13.84 9.59
N VAL A 201 -3.73 14.34 9.57
CA VAL A 201 -4.91 13.55 9.92
C VAL A 201 -5.22 12.62 8.75
N ALA A 202 -5.49 11.35 9.04
CA ALA A 202 -5.83 10.34 8.05
C ALA A 202 -7.20 9.74 8.38
N GLY A 203 -7.94 9.31 7.37
CA GLY A 203 -9.29 8.72 7.51
C GLY A 203 -9.29 7.37 8.24
N GLY A 204 -8.14 6.74 8.44
CA GLY A 204 -8.03 5.57 9.30
C GLY A 204 -6.62 5.00 9.43
N GLY A 205 -6.47 3.96 10.24
CA GLY A 205 -5.17 3.32 10.51
C GLY A 205 -4.50 2.72 9.27
N THR A 206 -5.28 2.24 8.31
CA THR A 206 -4.78 1.73 7.02
C THR A 206 -4.14 2.85 6.20
N GLU A 207 -4.83 3.99 6.05
CA GLU A 207 -4.31 5.14 5.30
C GLU A 207 -3.06 5.71 5.98
N ALA A 208 -3.08 5.89 7.31
CA ALA A 208 -1.92 6.36 8.05
C ALA A 208 -0.69 5.46 7.84
N LEU A 209 -0.87 4.14 7.81
CA LEU A 209 0.22 3.19 7.56
C LEU A 209 0.73 3.28 6.11
N MET A 210 -0.19 3.42 5.15
CA MET A 210 0.15 3.60 3.74
C MET A 210 0.92 4.90 3.51
N LEU A 211 0.48 6.04 4.06
CA LEU A 211 1.17 7.33 3.97
C LEU A 211 2.57 7.26 4.59
N ALA A 212 2.73 6.55 5.72
CA ALA A 212 4.05 6.31 6.30
C ALA A 212 4.97 5.53 5.35
N CYS A 213 4.50 4.41 4.78
CA CYS A 213 5.27 3.64 3.81
C CYS A 213 5.66 4.48 2.58
N LEU A 214 4.71 5.28 2.08
CA LEU A 214 4.93 6.20 0.95
C LEU A 214 6.03 7.23 1.27
N ALA A 215 5.99 7.84 2.46
CA ALA A 215 6.99 8.81 2.90
C ALA A 215 8.39 8.18 2.97
N TYR A 216 8.54 6.99 3.57
CA TYR A 216 9.83 6.28 3.64
C TYR A 216 10.35 5.88 2.27
N ARG A 217 9.47 5.41 1.38
CA ARG A 217 9.84 5.10 0.00
C ARG A 217 10.39 6.33 -0.71
N ASN A 218 9.68 7.46 -0.64
CA ASN A 218 10.10 8.68 -1.29
C ASN A 218 11.45 9.17 -0.75
N ARG A 219 11.65 9.07 0.56
CA ARG A 219 12.94 9.38 1.18
C ARG A 219 14.06 8.44 0.73
N SER A 220 13.76 7.14 0.59
CA SER A 220 14.71 6.14 0.08
C SER A 220 15.10 6.43 -1.38
N ARG A 221 14.13 6.79 -2.23
CA ARG A 221 14.35 7.16 -3.62
C ARG A 221 15.18 8.44 -3.76
N ALA A 222 14.94 9.44 -2.91
CA ALA A 222 15.74 10.65 -2.87
C ALA A 222 17.22 10.38 -2.53
N ARG A 223 17.52 9.25 -1.86
CA ARG A 223 18.88 8.79 -1.55
C ARG A 223 19.45 7.83 -2.61
N GLY A 224 18.78 7.65 -3.75
CA GLY A 224 19.23 6.82 -4.87
C GLY A 224 18.77 5.35 -4.82
N GLU A 225 18.02 4.93 -3.79
CA GLU A 225 17.50 3.56 -3.72
C GLU A 225 16.09 3.48 -4.33
N TRP A 226 16.01 2.91 -5.53
CA TRP A 226 14.75 2.83 -6.27
C TRP A 226 13.84 1.68 -5.80
N ARG A 227 14.43 0.61 -5.25
CA ARG A 227 13.74 -0.61 -4.82
C ARG A 227 13.61 -0.64 -3.30
N ALA A 228 12.74 0.21 -2.76
CA ALA A 228 12.52 0.34 -1.33
C ALA A 228 11.94 -0.95 -0.71
N GLU A 229 12.53 -1.39 0.40
CA GLU A 229 12.13 -2.62 1.08
C GLU A 229 11.61 -2.35 2.50
N ILE A 230 10.56 -3.07 2.88
CA ILE A 230 9.93 -3.07 4.21
C ILE A 230 10.27 -4.39 4.91
N VAL A 231 10.74 -4.32 6.17
CA VAL A 231 10.90 -5.51 7.02
C VAL A 231 9.84 -5.48 8.12
N ALA A 232 9.01 -6.52 8.21
CA ALA A 232 7.92 -6.58 9.17
C ALA A 232 7.69 -8.02 9.67
N PRO A 233 7.19 -8.23 10.90
CA PRO A 233 6.79 -9.56 11.35
C PRO A 233 5.59 -10.09 10.56
N SER A 234 5.40 -11.40 10.55
CA SER A 234 4.24 -12.06 9.92
C SER A 234 2.91 -11.57 10.52
N THR A 235 2.89 -11.23 11.81
CA THR A 235 1.71 -10.70 12.52
C THR A 235 1.43 -9.21 12.29
N ALA A 236 2.26 -8.49 11.51
CA ALA A 236 2.01 -7.07 11.26
C ALA A 236 0.80 -6.86 10.32
N HIS A 237 0.11 -5.74 10.50
CA HIS A 237 -1.15 -5.43 9.82
C HIS A 237 -1.09 -5.65 8.29
N PRO A 238 -2.12 -6.26 7.66
CA PRO A 238 -2.16 -6.54 6.22
C PRO A 238 -2.03 -5.30 5.32
N ALA A 239 -2.33 -4.10 5.87
CA ALA A 239 -2.14 -2.84 5.15
C ALA A 239 -0.67 -2.60 4.69
N LEU A 240 0.32 -3.27 5.29
CA LEU A 240 1.69 -3.23 4.78
C LEU A 240 1.86 -3.95 3.44
N ASP A 241 1.19 -5.10 3.25
CA ASP A 241 1.23 -5.80 1.96
C ASP A 241 0.50 -4.97 0.90
N LYS A 242 -0.63 -4.33 1.30
CA LYS A 242 -1.34 -3.36 0.45
C LYS A 242 -0.43 -2.20 0.05
N ALA A 243 0.27 -1.59 1.01
CA ALA A 243 1.22 -0.51 0.73
C ALA A 243 2.35 -0.97 -0.20
N ALA A 244 2.90 -2.17 0.02
CA ALA A 244 3.96 -2.73 -0.82
C ALA A 244 3.51 -2.92 -2.27
N ALA A 245 2.30 -3.45 -2.48
CA ALA A 245 1.70 -3.62 -3.80
C ALA A 245 1.39 -2.27 -4.48
N PHE A 246 0.84 -1.30 -3.74
CA PHE A 246 0.42 0.00 -4.29
C PHE A 246 1.62 0.90 -4.63
N PHE A 247 2.68 0.86 -3.82
CA PHE A 247 3.79 1.80 -3.91
C PHE A 247 5.06 1.23 -4.52
N ASP A 248 4.98 0.01 -5.08
CA ASP A 248 6.10 -0.69 -5.71
C ASP A 248 7.28 -0.86 -4.73
N MET A 249 6.98 -1.44 -3.57
CA MET A 249 7.95 -1.78 -2.53
C MET A 249 7.99 -3.30 -2.34
N THR A 250 9.12 -3.82 -1.89
CA THR A 250 9.22 -5.22 -1.46
C THR A 250 8.95 -5.33 0.04
N ILE A 251 8.25 -6.38 0.47
CA ILE A 251 8.03 -6.66 1.90
C ILE A 251 8.65 -8.01 2.29
N LYS A 252 9.48 -7.99 3.32
CA LYS A 252 10.05 -9.18 3.96
C LYS A 252 9.28 -9.45 5.25
N ARG A 253 8.44 -10.49 5.22
CA ARG A 253 7.70 -11.00 6.38
C ARG A 253 8.60 -11.95 7.19
N ILE A 254 8.93 -11.58 8.43
CA ILE A 254 9.73 -12.40 9.34
C ILE A 254 8.79 -13.19 10.25
N GLN A 255 9.00 -14.51 10.32
CA GLN A 255 8.20 -15.36 11.20
C GLN A 255 8.40 -14.96 12.67
N VAL A 256 7.30 -14.95 13.42
CA VAL A 256 7.29 -14.69 14.85
C VAL A 256 7.66 -15.96 15.63
N ASP A 257 8.15 -15.78 16.85
CA ASP A 257 8.40 -16.89 17.77
C ASP A 257 7.06 -17.43 18.33
N GLY A 258 7.07 -18.56 19.04
CA GLY A 258 5.85 -19.21 19.57
C GLY A 258 4.98 -18.36 20.49
N ASP A 259 5.51 -17.24 21.02
CA ASP A 259 4.77 -16.25 21.82
C ASP A 259 4.16 -15.10 20.97
N ASP A 260 4.08 -15.25 19.65
CA ASP A 260 3.71 -14.20 18.67
C ASP A 260 4.60 -12.94 18.73
N ARG A 261 5.82 -13.11 19.25
CA ARG A 261 6.81 -12.04 19.37
C ARG A 261 7.65 -11.95 18.12
N ALA A 262 7.94 -10.72 17.70
CA ALA A 262 8.82 -10.48 16.57
C ALA A 262 10.26 -10.95 16.91
N ASN A 263 10.79 -11.88 16.11
CA ASN A 263 12.15 -12.37 16.28
C ASN A 263 13.17 -11.29 15.86
N VAL A 264 13.72 -10.63 16.86
CA VAL A 264 14.61 -9.47 16.72
C VAL A 264 15.88 -9.82 15.96
N GLY A 265 16.47 -10.98 16.25
CA GLY A 265 17.69 -11.45 15.60
C GLY A 265 17.46 -11.70 14.12
N ALA A 266 16.34 -12.34 13.77
CA ALA A 266 15.96 -12.58 12.39
C ALA A 266 15.66 -11.27 11.64
N MET A 267 14.95 -10.31 12.27
CA MET A 267 14.73 -8.99 11.70
C MET A 267 16.05 -8.25 11.47
N LYS A 268 16.98 -8.26 12.44
CA LYS A 268 18.31 -7.65 12.32
C LYS A 268 19.14 -8.22 11.16
N ARG A 269 19.00 -9.52 10.87
CA ARG A 269 19.65 -10.18 9.72
C ARG A 269 18.96 -9.87 8.39
N ALA A 270 17.65 -9.62 8.40
CA ALA A 270 16.88 -9.35 7.18
C ALA A 270 17.07 -7.94 6.63
N ILE A 271 17.54 -7.01 7.47
CA ILE A 271 17.87 -5.63 7.11
C ILE A 271 19.03 -5.61 6.14
N GLY A 272 18.80 -5.03 4.97
CA GLY A 272 19.78 -4.89 3.89
C GLY A 272 19.96 -3.44 3.44
N PRO A 273 20.76 -3.21 2.39
CA PRO A 273 21.01 -1.87 1.85
C PRO A 273 19.72 -1.18 1.40
N ARG A 274 18.76 -1.95 0.87
CA ARG A 274 17.49 -1.47 0.32
C ARG A 274 16.39 -1.22 1.36
N THR A 275 16.61 -1.63 2.60
CA THR A 275 15.60 -1.53 3.66
C THR A 275 15.39 -0.07 4.04
N CYS A 276 14.18 0.43 3.82
CA CYS A 276 13.77 1.81 4.09
C CYS A 276 12.91 1.94 5.36
N MET A 277 12.25 0.86 5.78
CA MET A 277 11.33 0.84 6.91
C MET A 277 11.38 -0.50 7.63
N VAL A 278 11.30 -0.46 8.96
CA VAL A 278 11.14 -1.64 9.81
C VAL A 278 9.91 -1.45 10.69
N ARG A 279 8.95 -2.38 10.62
CA ARG A 279 7.76 -2.35 11.50
C ARG A 279 7.95 -3.31 12.66
N ARG A 280 7.72 -2.80 13.88
CA ARG A 280 7.62 -3.62 15.09
C ARG A 280 6.17 -3.79 15.52
N ASN A 281 5.72 -5.01 15.75
CA ASN A 281 4.46 -5.22 16.46
C ASN A 281 4.70 -5.13 17.98
N LYS A 282 3.82 -4.45 18.72
CA LYS A 282 3.92 -4.40 20.18
C LYS A 282 3.30 -5.72 20.67
N GLY A 283 4.12 -6.66 21.13
CA GLY A 283 3.63 -7.94 21.65
C GLY A 283 2.62 -7.70 22.78
N HIS A 284 1.58 -8.53 22.85
CA HIS A 284 0.73 -8.61 24.03
C HIS A 284 1.62 -8.97 25.24
N LYS A 285 1.51 -8.19 26.33
CA LYS A 285 2.21 -8.32 27.64
C LYS A 285 3.56 -7.58 27.80
N GLY A 286 3.47 -6.39 28.40
CA GLY A 286 4.00 -6.12 29.75
C GLY A 286 5.49 -5.93 30.00
N LYS A 287 6.42 -6.29 29.10
CA LYS A 287 7.86 -6.02 29.33
C LYS A 287 8.31 -4.76 28.59
N LYS A 288 8.79 -3.78 29.35
CA LYS A 288 9.49 -2.57 28.87
C LYS A 288 10.84 -3.06 28.31
N TRP A 289 10.94 -3.17 26.99
CA TRP A 289 12.18 -3.59 26.32
C TRP A 289 13.00 -2.37 25.93
N ASP A 290 14.29 -2.41 26.31
CA ASP A 290 15.33 -1.45 25.97
C ASP A 290 15.79 -1.63 24.50
N PHE A 291 14.82 -1.45 23.59
CA PHE A 291 14.88 -1.84 22.18
C PHE A 291 15.25 -0.68 21.26
N ARG A 292 15.02 0.55 21.72
CA ARG A 292 15.34 1.79 21.01
C ARG A 292 16.86 1.87 20.83
N ALA A 293 17.61 1.70 21.92
CA ALA A 293 19.08 1.75 21.93
C ALA A 293 19.78 0.78 20.94
N LYS A 294 19.47 -0.52 20.95
CA LYS A 294 20.25 -1.53 20.19
C LYS A 294 19.99 -1.61 18.69
N ILE A 295 18.84 -1.12 18.22
CA ILE A 295 18.56 -1.01 16.78
C ILE A 295 18.96 0.38 16.29
N ASP A 296 18.67 1.43 17.07
CA ASP A 296 19.12 2.79 16.74
C ASP A 296 20.65 2.79 16.57
N GLU A 297 21.43 2.15 17.44
CA GLU A 297 22.90 2.07 17.33
C GLU A 297 23.43 1.48 16.00
N LYS A 298 22.74 0.50 15.38
CA LYS A 298 23.15 -0.09 14.08
C LYS A 298 22.56 0.66 12.87
N PHE A 299 21.53 1.48 13.07
CA PHE A 299 20.86 2.23 11.99
C PHE A 299 21.31 3.68 11.90
N ASP A 300 21.58 4.31 13.05
CA ASP A 300 22.18 5.62 13.19
C ASP A 300 23.64 5.59 12.69
N SER A 301 24.36 4.48 12.93
CA SER A 301 25.68 4.22 12.31
C SER A 301 25.64 3.98 10.80
N GLN A 302 24.46 3.80 10.18
CA GLN A 302 24.28 3.76 8.72
C GLN A 302 23.67 5.05 8.14
N ASP A 303 23.52 6.12 8.93
CA ASP A 303 22.89 7.38 8.50
C ASP A 303 21.44 7.19 8.02
N LYS A 304 20.78 6.13 8.52
CA LYS A 304 19.41 5.73 8.18
C LYS A 304 18.50 6.05 9.37
N ASN A 305 18.02 7.28 9.44
CA ASN A 305 16.97 7.71 10.38
C ASN A 305 15.65 6.94 10.16
N VAL A 306 15.53 5.69 10.61
CA VAL A 306 14.29 4.91 10.48
C VAL A 306 13.41 5.21 11.69
N VAL A 307 12.26 5.85 11.47
CA VAL A 307 11.33 6.15 12.57
C VAL A 307 10.36 4.99 12.75
N PHE A 308 10.29 4.47 13.98
CA PHE A 308 9.36 3.40 14.34
C PHE A 308 7.93 3.94 14.34
N LEU A 309 7.10 3.48 13.39
CA LEU A 309 5.66 3.75 13.49
C LEU A 309 5.12 2.95 14.68
N MET A 310 4.59 3.61 15.71
CA MET A 310 3.75 2.95 16.71
C MET A 310 2.28 3.15 16.32
N GLN A 311 1.61 2.06 15.96
CA GLN A 311 0.17 2.09 15.75
C GLN A 311 -0.54 1.99 17.10
N LYS A 312 -1.00 3.14 17.60
CA LYS A 312 -2.17 3.29 18.46
C LYS A 312 -2.68 4.72 18.23
N VAL A 313 -3.61 4.87 17.28
CA VAL A 313 -4.34 6.14 17.13
C VAL A 313 -5.64 6.02 17.92
N LEU A 314 -5.82 7.01 18.79
CA LEU A 314 -6.99 7.44 19.57
C LEU A 314 -7.63 6.58 20.67
N PHE A 315 -7.55 5.26 20.71
CA PHE A 315 -8.39 4.51 21.68
C PHE A 315 -7.74 4.06 23.00
N SER A 316 -6.52 4.49 23.27
CA SER A 316 -5.81 4.09 24.52
C SER A 316 -5.53 5.25 25.47
N ALA A 317 -5.92 6.48 25.13
CA ALA A 317 -5.71 7.65 25.97
C ALA A 317 -6.79 7.81 27.06
N LEU A 318 -7.92 7.09 26.96
CA LEU A 318 -9.02 7.08 27.94
C LEU A 318 -8.91 5.94 28.95
N LYS A 319 -7.69 5.44 29.25
CA LYS A 319 -7.50 4.33 30.20
C LYS A 319 -6.58 4.65 31.39
N HIS A 320 -6.42 5.93 31.72
CA HIS A 320 -5.75 6.36 32.94
C HIS A 320 -6.57 7.41 33.67
#